data_AF-A0A6J7TLK8-F1
#
_entry.id   AF-A0A6J7TLK8-F1
#
_cell.length_a   1.000
_cell.length_b   1.000
_cell.length_c   1.000
_cell.angle_alpha   90.00
_cell.angle_beta   90.00
_cell.angle_gamma   90.00
#
_symmetry.space_group_name_H-M   'P 1'
#
loop_
_entity.id
_entity.type
_entity.pdbx_description
1 polymer ?
#
loop_
_entity_poly.entity_id
_entity_poly.type
_entity_poly.pdbx_seq_one_letter_code
_entity_poly.pdbx_strand_id
1 'polypeptide(L)'
;MAILAIGSVTTGFLFTRGDALANWLNPVFGEHGEGHEEHLFEPIVVSGMALVAVAIGVAIAIKKYQLSKVEAVAPQNVSIFTRIARKDLMQDAFNEAVFMRPGQALTSLLVKGDESVVDGTVRGIGRTALGAGAALRKTQTGFARSYAAFILIGAIALIAGIWVVTQ
;
A
#
# COMPACT_ATOMS: atom_id res chain seq x y z
N MET A 1 -0.55 5.06 -35.78
CA MET A 1 -1.73 4.21 -36.02
C MET A 1 -1.47 3.11 -37.05
N ALA A 2 -1.08 3.42 -38.30
CA ALA A 2 -0.85 2.39 -39.34
C ALA A 2 0.20 1.33 -38.93
N ILE A 3 1.31 1.75 -38.32
CA ILE A 3 2.37 0.82 -37.85
C ILE A 3 1.84 -0.17 -36.79
N LEU A 4 1.03 0.31 -35.84
CA LEU A 4 0.43 -0.54 -34.81
C LEU A 4 -0.59 -1.51 -35.39
N ALA A 5 -1.36 -1.09 -36.40
CA ALA A 5 -2.32 -1.96 -37.10
C ALA A 5 -1.60 -3.10 -37.84
N ILE A 6 -0.49 -2.79 -38.53
CA ILE A 6 0.35 -3.80 -39.20
C ILE A 6 0.90 -4.79 -38.17
N GLY A 7 1.38 -4.30 -37.02
CA GLY A 7 1.82 -5.15 -35.91
C GLY A 7 0.72 -6.08 -35.40
N SER A 8 -0.47 -5.54 -35.12
CA SER A 8 -1.61 -6.32 -34.63
C SER A 8 -2.04 -7.43 -35.58
N VAL A 9 -2.15 -7.14 -36.89
CA VAL A 9 -2.54 -8.16 -37.89
C VAL A 9 -1.43 -9.18 -38.10
N THR A 10 -0.18 -8.73 -38.22
CA THR A 10 0.97 -9.62 -38.47
C THR A 10 1.19 -10.57 -37.30
N THR A 11 1.16 -10.07 -36.06
CA THR A 11 1.33 -10.89 -34.85
C THR A 11 0.19 -11.89 -34.68
N GLY A 12 -1.06 -11.47 -34.92
CA GLY A 12 -2.22 -12.39 -34.89
C GLY A 12 -2.04 -13.55 -35.87
N PHE A 13 -1.66 -13.25 -37.12
CA PHE A 13 -1.41 -14.26 -38.13
C PHE A 13 -0.26 -15.22 -37.75
N LEU A 14 0.89 -14.67 -37.31
CA LEU A 14 2.05 -15.47 -36.92
C LEU A 14 1.74 -16.45 -35.78
N PHE A 15 0.96 -16.01 -34.78
CA PHE A 15 0.60 -16.85 -33.63
C PHE A 15 -0.41 -17.94 -33.94
N THR A 16 -1.29 -17.73 -34.94
CA THR A 16 -2.25 -18.75 -35.40
C THR A 16 -1.64 -19.77 -36.36
N ARG A 17 -0.48 -19.48 -36.96
CA ARG A 17 0.12 -20.34 -37.98
C ARG A 17 0.77 -21.57 -37.36
N GLY A 18 0.23 -22.75 -37.67
CA GLY A 18 0.79 -24.03 -37.22
C GLY A 18 0.85 -24.16 -35.69
N ASP A 19 -0.14 -23.60 -34.99
CA ASP A 19 -0.25 -23.60 -33.53
C ASP A 19 0.99 -23.05 -32.81
N ALA A 20 1.70 -22.11 -33.45
CA ALA A 20 2.94 -21.54 -32.93
C ALA A 20 2.81 -21.01 -31.50
N LEU A 21 1.67 -20.39 -31.17
CA LEU A 21 1.41 -19.92 -29.80
C LEU A 21 1.24 -21.08 -28.82
N ALA A 22 0.46 -22.11 -29.17
CA ALA A 22 0.24 -23.26 -28.29
C ALA A 22 1.56 -24.03 -28.05
N ASN A 23 2.34 -24.24 -29.11
CA ASN A 23 3.64 -24.89 -29.04
C ASN A 23 4.66 -24.09 -28.22
N TRP A 24 4.61 -22.75 -28.29
CA TRP A 24 5.45 -21.87 -27.47
C TRP A 24 5.06 -21.88 -25.98
N LEU A 25 3.77 -22.01 -25.68
CA LEU A 25 3.23 -22.05 -24.31
C LEU A 25 3.31 -23.44 -23.67
N ASN A 26 3.44 -24.50 -24.48
CA ASN A 26 3.49 -25.88 -24.01
C ASN A 26 4.49 -26.16 -22.87
N PRO A 27 5.72 -25.58 -22.84
CA PRO A 27 6.66 -25.80 -21.74
C PRO A 27 6.19 -25.27 -20.38
N VAL A 28 5.27 -24.30 -20.35
CA VAL A 28 4.74 -23.70 -19.10
C VAL A 28 3.48 -24.43 -18.62
N PHE A 29 2.71 -25.01 -19.54
CA PHE A 29 1.37 -25.56 -19.24
C PHE A 29 1.22 -27.08 -19.50
N GLY A 30 2.18 -27.73 -20.16
CA GLY A 30 2.00 -29.04 -20.81
C GLY A 30 1.74 -30.24 -19.90
N GLU A 31 2.31 -30.30 -18.69
CA GLU A 31 2.11 -31.47 -17.79
C GLU A 31 0.82 -31.37 -16.93
N HIS A 32 0.17 -30.21 -16.85
CA HIS A 32 -1.01 -30.01 -15.99
C HIS A 32 -2.32 -29.85 -16.80
N GLY A 33 -2.27 -29.94 -18.13
CA GLY A 33 -3.36 -29.58 -19.04
C GLY A 33 -4.23 -30.72 -19.59
N GLU A 34 -3.81 -31.98 -19.48
CA GLU A 34 -4.52 -33.12 -20.11
C GLU A 34 -5.81 -33.57 -19.38
N GLY A 35 -6.25 -32.83 -18.36
CA GLY A 35 -7.40 -33.22 -17.52
C GLY A 35 -8.80 -32.83 -18.04
N HIS A 36 -8.93 -32.08 -19.15
CA HIS A 36 -10.21 -31.49 -19.56
C HIS A 36 -10.48 -31.61 -21.08
N GLU A 37 -10.28 -32.80 -21.64
CA GLU A 37 -10.61 -33.14 -23.04
C GLU A 37 -12.12 -33.41 -23.28
N GLU A 38 -13.01 -33.08 -22.34
CA GLU A 38 -14.45 -33.02 -22.65
C GLU A 38 -14.81 -31.60 -23.13
N HIS A 39 -14.51 -31.33 -24.40
CA HIS A 39 -15.07 -30.19 -25.09
C HIS A 39 -16.60 -30.34 -25.18
N LEU A 40 -17.34 -29.61 -24.35
CA LEU A 40 -18.81 -29.56 -24.39
C LEU A 40 -19.35 -29.17 -25.78
N PHE A 41 -18.56 -28.41 -26.56
CA PHE A 41 -18.82 -28.04 -27.95
C PHE A 41 -17.51 -28.02 -28.75
N GLU A 42 -17.58 -28.30 -30.05
CA GLU A 42 -16.43 -28.17 -30.94
C GLU A 42 -15.87 -26.73 -30.92
N PRO A 43 -14.53 -26.54 -30.96
CA PRO A 43 -13.91 -25.22 -30.91
C PRO A 43 -14.42 -24.21 -31.96
N ILE A 44 -14.82 -24.72 -33.13
CA ILE A 44 -15.39 -23.89 -34.20
C ILE A 44 -16.78 -23.35 -33.84
N VAL A 45 -17.58 -24.11 -33.09
CA VAL A 45 -18.91 -23.70 -32.63
C VAL A 45 -18.76 -22.61 -31.57
N VAL A 46 -17.84 -22.79 -30.61
CA VAL A 46 -17.54 -21.77 -29.58
C VAL A 46 -17.06 -20.47 -30.22
N SER A 47 -16.14 -20.57 -31.19
CA SER A 47 -15.63 -19.41 -31.93
C SER A 47 -16.75 -18.72 -32.72
N GLY A 48 -17.62 -19.50 -33.39
CA GLY A 48 -18.80 -18.98 -34.08
C GLY A 48 -19.76 -18.25 -33.14
N MET A 49 -20.06 -18.82 -31.97
CA MET A 49 -20.90 -18.19 -30.94
C MET A 49 -20.30 -16.88 -30.44
N ALA A 50 -18.99 -16.84 -30.19
CA ALA A 50 -18.30 -15.62 -29.78
C ALA A 50 -18.38 -14.53 -30.86
N LEU A 51 -18.15 -14.88 -32.13
CA LEU A 51 -18.26 -13.94 -33.25
C LEU A 51 -19.69 -13.42 -33.43
N VAL A 52 -20.70 -14.27 -33.26
CA VAL A 52 -22.11 -13.87 -33.29
C VAL A 52 -22.44 -12.91 -32.14
N ALA A 53 -21.98 -13.19 -30.92
CA ALA A 53 -22.16 -12.29 -29.78
C ALA A 53 -21.51 -10.91 -30.01
N VAL A 54 -20.30 -10.90 -30.58
CA VAL A 54 -19.62 -9.65 -30.98
C VAL A 54 -20.44 -8.90 -32.04
N ALA A 55 -20.91 -9.58 -33.09
CA ALA A 55 -21.72 -8.96 -34.12
C ALA A 55 -23.02 -8.34 -33.57
N ILE A 56 -23.70 -9.03 -32.65
CA ILE A 56 -24.88 -8.51 -31.95
C ILE A 56 -24.51 -7.26 -31.14
N GLY A 57 -23.42 -7.30 -30.37
CA GLY A 57 -22.94 -6.17 -29.58
C GLY A 57 -22.64 -4.94 -30.44
N VAL A 58 -21.95 -5.13 -31.57
CA VAL A 58 -21.64 -4.06 -32.54
C VAL A 58 -22.93 -3.51 -33.15
N ALA A 59 -23.88 -4.36 -33.54
CA ALA A 59 -25.16 -3.92 -34.09
C ALA A 59 -25.96 -3.07 -33.09
N ILE A 60 -26.00 -3.49 -31.81
CA ILE A 60 -26.62 -2.71 -30.73
C ILE A 60 -25.91 -1.36 -30.55
N ALA A 61 -24.56 -1.35 -30.57
CA ALA A 61 -23.78 -0.14 -30.42
C ALA A 61 -24.03 0.86 -31.55
N ILE A 62 -24.04 0.42 -32.81
CA ILE A 62 -24.36 1.26 -33.97
C ILE A 62 -25.77 1.86 -33.82
N LYS A 63 -26.77 1.02 -33.51
CA LYS A 63 -28.15 1.48 -33.34
C LYS A 63 -28.28 2.52 -32.22
N LYS A 64 -27.57 2.32 -31.10
CA LYS A 64 -27.67 3.15 -29.90
C LYS A 64 -26.86 4.45 -29.97
N TYR A 65 -25.67 4.42 -30.58
CA TYR A 65 -24.74 5.56 -30.55
C TYR A 65 -24.61 6.29 -31.89
N GLN A 66 -24.80 5.60 -33.02
CA GLN A 66 -24.69 6.22 -34.35
C GLN A 66 -26.04 6.61 -34.93
N LEU A 67 -27.07 5.76 -34.74
CA LEU A 67 -28.40 5.99 -35.33
C LEU A 67 -29.38 6.71 -34.38
N SER A 68 -29.05 6.83 -33.10
CA SER A 68 -29.89 7.50 -32.10
C SER A 68 -29.22 8.79 -31.62
N LYS A 69 -30.03 9.81 -31.30
CA LYS A 69 -29.53 11.05 -30.71
C LYS A 69 -29.05 10.77 -29.28
N VAL A 70 -27.77 11.01 -29.01
CA VAL A 70 -27.19 10.96 -27.68
C VAL A 70 -27.20 12.38 -27.11
N GLU A 71 -27.80 12.55 -25.92
CA GLU A 71 -27.82 13.84 -25.25
C GLU A 71 -26.41 14.29 -24.88
N ALA A 72 -26.09 15.57 -25.12
CA ALA A 72 -24.78 16.13 -24.81
C ALA A 72 -24.53 16.27 -23.30
N VAL A 73 -25.60 16.33 -22.51
CA VAL A 73 -25.55 16.37 -21.04
C VAL A 73 -25.96 15.02 -20.49
N ALA A 74 -25.12 14.43 -19.64
CA ALA A 74 -25.41 13.15 -19.05
C ALA A 74 -26.68 13.26 -18.16
N PRO A 75 -27.69 12.40 -18.36
CA PRO A 75 -28.88 12.41 -17.53
C PRO A 75 -28.51 12.10 -16.08
N GLN A 76 -29.10 12.87 -15.15
CA GLN A 76 -28.87 12.75 -13.70
C GLN A 76 -29.76 11.68 -13.06
N ASN A 77 -30.97 11.48 -13.61
CA ASN A 77 -31.90 10.45 -13.17
C ASN A 77 -31.63 9.15 -13.92
N VAL A 78 -30.69 8.34 -13.38
CA VAL A 78 -30.34 7.03 -13.94
C VAL A 78 -30.52 5.93 -12.91
N SER A 79 -30.68 4.70 -13.42
CA SER A 79 -30.77 3.50 -12.58
C SER A 79 -29.54 3.35 -11.69
N ILE A 80 -29.71 2.60 -10.60
CA ILE A 80 -28.62 2.32 -9.67
C ILE A 80 -27.43 1.62 -10.34
N PHE A 81 -27.71 0.71 -11.28
CA PHE A 81 -26.68 0.01 -12.05
C PHE A 81 -25.87 0.97 -12.93
N THR A 82 -26.52 1.93 -13.60
CA THR A 82 -25.83 2.94 -14.39
C THR A 82 -25.01 3.87 -13.50
N ARG A 83 -25.50 4.21 -12.31
CA ARG A 83 -24.75 5.01 -11.34
C ARG A 83 -23.49 4.29 -10.84
N ILE A 84 -23.59 2.99 -10.56
CA ILE A 84 -22.46 2.15 -10.14
C ILE A 84 -21.46 2.01 -11.29
N ALA A 85 -21.91 1.68 -12.50
CA ALA A 85 -21.04 1.57 -13.67
C ALA A 85 -20.33 2.89 -14.00
N ARG A 86 -21.00 4.04 -13.80
CA ARG A 86 -20.39 5.39 -13.95
C ARG A 86 -19.31 5.69 -12.92
N LYS A 87 -19.32 5.01 -11.77
CA LYS A 87 -18.31 5.13 -10.71
C LYS A 87 -17.31 3.99 -10.73
N ASP A 88 -17.04 3.42 -11.91
CA ASP A 88 -16.15 2.28 -12.11
C ASP A 88 -16.43 1.12 -11.13
N LEU A 89 -17.71 0.74 -11.06
CA LEU A 89 -18.22 -0.30 -10.16
C LEU A 89 -17.99 -0.03 -8.66
N MET A 90 -17.72 1.24 -8.30
CA MET A 90 -17.35 1.68 -6.95
C MET A 90 -16.00 1.12 -6.45
N GLN A 91 -15.18 0.56 -7.34
CA GLN A 91 -13.89 -0.02 -6.99
C GLN A 91 -12.96 1.02 -6.34
N ASP A 92 -12.91 2.23 -6.91
CA ASP A 92 -12.11 3.33 -6.35
C ASP A 92 -12.58 3.74 -4.96
N ALA A 93 -13.90 3.91 -4.77
CA ALA A 93 -14.46 4.29 -3.48
C ALA A 93 -14.19 3.25 -2.39
N PHE A 94 -14.28 1.96 -2.75
CA PHE A 94 -13.93 0.87 -1.84
C PHE A 94 -12.43 0.91 -1.49
N ASN A 95 -11.56 1.00 -2.50
CA ASN A 95 -10.12 1.03 -2.29
C ASN A 95 -9.69 2.24 -1.45
N GLU A 96 -10.29 3.39 -1.69
CA GLU A 96 -9.99 4.61 -0.95
C GLU A 96 -10.41 4.51 0.52
N ALA A 97 -11.62 3.99 0.76
CA ALA A 97 -12.18 3.88 2.11
C ALA A 97 -11.51 2.79 2.94
N VAL A 98 -11.15 1.66 2.32
CA VAL A 98 -10.68 0.46 3.02
C VAL A 98 -9.16 0.40 3.09
N PHE A 99 -8.45 0.82 2.04
CA PHE A 99 -6.98 0.72 1.99
C PHE A 99 -6.31 2.08 2.13
N MET A 100 -6.67 3.06 1.31
CA MET A 100 -5.93 4.32 1.23
C MET A 100 -6.02 5.15 2.52
N ARG A 101 -7.23 5.57 2.92
CA ARG A 101 -7.43 6.46 4.07
C ARG A 101 -7.00 5.83 5.40
N PRO A 102 -7.31 4.55 5.69
CA PRO A 102 -6.83 3.90 6.90
C PRO A 102 -5.31 3.75 6.91
N GLY A 103 -4.70 3.41 5.76
CA GLY A 103 -3.25 3.34 5.63
C GLY A 103 -2.56 4.67 5.94
N GLN A 104 -3.08 5.78 5.39
CA GLN A 104 -2.59 7.13 5.68
C GLN A 104 -2.72 7.49 7.16
N ALA A 105 -3.86 7.18 7.78
CA ALA A 105 -4.09 7.43 9.20
C ALA A 105 -3.12 6.63 10.07
N LEU A 106 -2.90 5.34 9.75
CA LEU A 106 -1.96 4.49 10.45
C LEU A 106 -0.54 5.06 10.36
N THR A 107 -0.05 5.41 9.18
CA THR A 107 1.28 6.02 9.01
C THR A 107 1.41 7.33 9.79
N SER A 108 0.38 8.19 9.78
CA SER A 108 0.39 9.42 10.56
C SER A 108 0.49 9.17 12.06
N LEU A 109 -0.20 8.14 12.57
CA LEU A 109 -0.12 7.74 13.97
C LEU A 109 1.28 7.20 14.32
N LEU A 110 1.88 6.38 13.45
CA LEU A 110 3.24 5.88 13.68
C LEU A 110 4.25 7.01 13.76
N VAL A 111 4.21 7.96 12.82
CA VAL A 111 5.14 9.11 12.81
C VAL A 111 4.97 9.95 14.07
N LYS A 112 3.73 10.27 14.46
CA LYS A 112 3.48 10.99 15.72
C LYS A 112 3.95 10.22 16.95
N GLY A 113 3.77 8.90 16.95
CA GLY A 113 4.24 8.02 18.01
C GLY A 113 5.76 8.06 18.15
N ASP A 114 6.48 8.00 17.04
CA ASP A 114 7.94 8.09 17.00
C ASP A 114 8.45 9.44 17.53
N GLU A 115 7.93 10.55 17.00
CA GLU A 115 8.33 11.90 17.42
C GLU A 115 8.01 12.19 18.91
N SER A 116 6.90 11.66 19.40
CA SER A 116 6.42 11.95 20.76
C SER A 116 7.03 11.02 21.81
N VAL A 117 7.10 9.73 21.50
CA VAL A 117 7.51 8.69 22.46
C VAL A 117 9.01 8.44 22.33
N VAL A 118 9.49 8.08 21.14
CA VAL A 118 10.89 7.69 20.93
C VAL A 118 11.78 8.92 21.08
N ASP A 119 11.59 9.91 20.21
CA ASP A 119 12.38 11.14 20.26
C ASP A 119 12.12 11.94 21.53
N GLY A 120 10.89 11.90 22.06
CA GLY A 120 10.55 12.52 23.34
C GLY A 120 11.35 11.92 24.50
N THR A 121 11.48 10.59 24.54
CA THR A 121 12.27 9.89 25.56
C THR A 121 13.76 10.23 25.44
N VAL A 122 14.31 10.21 24.23
CA VAL A 122 15.72 10.56 23.99
C VAL A 122 16.02 11.99 24.42
N ARG A 123 15.16 12.95 24.02
CA ARG A 123 15.28 14.36 24.44
C ARG A 123 15.12 14.51 25.95
N GLY A 124 14.24 13.72 26.57
CA GLY A 124 14.05 13.66 28.02
C GLY A 124 15.33 13.27 28.76
N ILE A 125 15.97 12.18 28.34
CA ILE A 125 17.25 11.72 28.92
C ILE A 125 18.34 12.79 28.76
N GLY A 126 18.44 13.40 27.59
CA GLY A 126 19.39 14.50 27.37
C GLY A 126 19.15 15.68 28.33
N ARG A 127 17.88 16.09 28.51
CA ARG A 127 17.51 17.17 29.42
C ARG A 127 17.79 16.83 30.88
N THR A 128 17.52 15.61 31.32
CA THR A 128 17.80 15.19 32.71
C THR A 128 19.30 15.14 32.98
N ALA A 129 20.11 14.61 32.05
CA ALA A 129 21.56 14.60 32.17
C ALA A 129 22.14 16.03 32.26
N LEU A 130 21.71 16.93 31.37
CA LEU A 130 22.12 18.33 31.39
C LEU A 130 21.65 19.05 32.66
N GLY A 131 20.43 18.78 33.12
CA GLY A 131 19.88 19.32 34.36
C GLY A 131 20.66 18.86 35.60
N ALA A 132 21.02 17.57 35.66
CA ALA A 132 21.85 17.01 36.73
C ALA A 132 23.24 17.66 36.72
N GLY A 133 23.87 17.79 35.55
CA GLY A 133 25.15 18.49 35.41
C GLY A 133 25.08 19.96 35.84
N ALA A 134 24.01 20.67 35.48
CA ALA A 134 23.79 22.05 35.89
C ALA A 134 23.56 22.19 37.40
N ALA A 135 22.90 21.22 38.04
CA ALA A 135 22.72 21.19 39.50
C ALA A 135 24.05 20.90 40.22
N LEU A 136 24.80 19.89 39.76
CA LEU A 136 26.15 19.60 40.25
C LEU A 136 27.09 20.81 40.11
N ARG A 137 26.98 21.56 39.01
CA ARG A 137 27.78 22.77 38.82
C ARG A 137 27.55 23.82 39.91
N LYS A 138 26.35 23.90 40.49
CA LYS A 138 26.05 24.87 41.57
C LYS A 138 26.78 24.57 42.88
N THR A 139 27.23 23.34 43.11
CA THR A 139 28.00 22.98 44.32
C THR A 139 29.46 23.40 44.23
N GLN A 140 29.96 23.68 43.02
CA GLN A 140 31.32 24.15 42.75
C GLN A 140 31.42 25.68 42.87
N THR A 141 31.33 26.19 44.11
CA THR A 141 31.30 27.64 44.38
C THR A 141 32.68 28.29 44.47
N GLY A 142 33.77 27.50 44.50
CA GLY A 142 35.14 28.00 44.67
C GLY A 142 35.52 28.35 46.11
N PHE A 143 34.61 28.24 47.08
CA PHE A 143 34.90 28.51 48.49
C PHE A 143 35.47 27.29 49.22
N ALA A 144 36.72 27.37 49.70
CA ALA A 144 37.38 26.30 50.46
C ALA A 144 36.54 25.76 51.65
N ARG A 145 35.78 26.64 52.33
CA ARG A 145 34.87 26.26 53.43
C ARG A 145 33.76 25.31 52.98
N SER A 146 33.21 25.52 51.79
CA SER A 146 32.16 24.64 51.23
C SER A 146 32.72 23.25 50.90
N TYR A 147 33.95 23.17 50.39
CA TYR A 147 34.62 21.88 50.16
C TYR A 147 34.91 21.13 51.46
N ALA A 148 35.40 21.82 52.49
CA ALA A 148 35.65 21.21 53.80
C ALA A 148 34.36 20.61 54.41
N ALA A 149 33.23 21.32 54.29
CA ALA A 149 31.93 20.81 54.73
C ALA A 149 31.49 19.56 53.94
N PHE A 150 31.66 19.53 52.62
CA PHE A 150 31.36 18.34 51.80
C PHE A 150 32.22 17.13 52.16
N ILE A 151 33.52 17.34 52.41
CA ILE A 151 34.43 16.28 52.84
C ILE A 151 34.00 15.72 54.21
N LEU A 152 33.66 16.58 55.17
CA LEU A 152 33.17 16.17 56.48
C LEU A 152 31.88 15.36 56.38
N ILE A 153 30.91 15.82 55.59
CA ILE A 153 29.65 15.09 55.34
C ILE A 153 29.94 13.72 54.71
N GLY A 154 30.82 13.67 53.70
CA GLY A 154 31.22 12.43 53.05
C GLY A 154 31.89 11.43 54.02
N ALA A 155 32.75 11.92 54.92
CA ALA A 155 33.40 11.09 55.93
C ALA A 155 32.38 10.51 56.93
N ILE A 156 31.43 11.32 57.43
CA ILE A 156 30.36 10.85 58.31
C ILE A 156 29.49 9.80 57.61
N ALA A 157 29.11 10.04 56.34
CA ALA A 157 28.30 9.11 55.56
C ALA A 157 29.02 7.76 55.33
N LEU A 158 30.32 7.77 55.06
CA LEU A 158 31.12 6.54 54.95
C LEU A 158 31.17 5.77 56.26
N ILE A 159 31.44 6.46 57.38
CA ILE A 159 31.48 5.84 58.71
C ILE A 159 30.12 5.21 59.04
N ALA A 160 29.02 5.94 58.81
CA ALA A 160 27.67 5.44 59.02
C ALA A 160 27.34 4.25 58.12
N GLY A 161 27.72 4.30 56.84
CA GLY A 161 27.51 3.21 55.88
C GLY A 161 28.27 1.95 56.28
N ILE A 162 29.53 2.08 56.69
CA ILE A 162 30.31 0.96 57.22
C ILE A 162 29.64 0.39 58.46
N TRP A 163 29.26 1.25 59.40
CA TRP A 163 28.60 0.83 60.64
C TRP A 163 27.32 0.02 60.39
N VAL A 164 26.47 0.47 59.45
CA VAL A 164 25.25 -0.26 59.04
C VAL A 164 25.55 -1.63 58.43
N VAL A 165 26.64 -1.77 57.67
CA VAL A 165 27.02 -3.04 57.03
C VAL A 165 27.68 -3.99 58.03
N THR A 166 28.35 -3.47 59.05
CA THR A 166 29.06 -4.26 60.08
C THR A 166 28.21 -4.64 61.29
N GLN A 167 27.00 -4.09 61.42
CA GLN A 167 25.97 -4.50 62.40
C GLN A 167 25.22 -5.72 61.89
#